data_AF-A0A9J7LIY3-F1
#
_entry.id   AF-A0A9J7LIY3-F1
#
_cell.length_a   1.000
_cell.length_b   1.000
_cell.length_c   1.000
_cell.angle_alpha   90.00
_cell.angle_beta   90.00
_cell.angle_gamma   90.00
#
_symmetry.space_group_name_H-M   'P 1'
#
loop_
_entity.id
_entity.type
_entity.pdbx_description
1 polymer ?
#
loop_
_entity_poly.entity_id
_entity_poly.type
_entity_poly.pdbx_seq_one_letter_code
_entity_poly.pdbx_strand_id
1 'polypeptide(L)'
;MTLLMIDLSSAPGVNVALGKTAFQTSEYKPTEGNASLAVDGNTDTNYHHGSCTHTVDSPGETNASWWVDLGQSYVIDRVLIFNRQDVCPERINPFNIHIGDSDQVSTNPRCGGDHQINLNQPSISVSCPGMKGRYVGVRLPGPSRVLTLCEVQVFLGRCAPMLLDNSAPNLYKISSELVCRMGDGASYRGTVSMTETGKTCQRWDSQTPHDHYYSTAKFPLSGLEENYCRKTEDWTEVWCFTTDPSTRYEICDVPVCGKV
;
A
#
# COMPACT_ATOMS: atom_id res chain seq x y z
N MET A 1 12.60 -24.72 -25.87
CA MET A 1 12.85 -23.31 -25.51
C MET A 1 11.80 -22.96 -24.46
N THR A 2 12.17 -23.13 -23.19
CA THR A 2 11.23 -23.03 -22.06
C THR A 2 10.89 -21.56 -21.87
N LEU A 3 9.62 -21.21 -22.05
CA LEU A 3 9.12 -19.87 -21.80
C LEU A 3 9.15 -19.65 -20.28
N LEU A 4 10.04 -18.78 -19.79
CA LEU A 4 10.00 -18.33 -18.40
C LEU A 4 8.68 -17.58 -18.22
N MET A 5 7.73 -18.19 -17.53
CA MET A 5 6.59 -17.45 -17.00
C MET A 5 7.13 -16.53 -15.91
N ILE A 6 7.17 -15.23 -16.19
CA ILE A 6 7.37 -14.23 -15.13
C ILE A 6 6.11 -14.29 -14.28
N ASP A 7 6.24 -14.82 -13.08
CA ASP A 7 5.18 -14.84 -12.09
C ASP A 7 4.86 -13.39 -11.69
N LEU A 8 3.79 -12.83 -12.26
CA LEU A 8 3.29 -11.48 -12.01
C LEU A 8 2.75 -11.28 -10.58
N SER A 9 2.76 -12.31 -9.71
CA SER A 9 2.52 -12.15 -8.27
C SER A 9 3.64 -11.39 -7.53
N SER A 10 4.77 -11.13 -8.20
CA SER A 10 6.01 -10.64 -7.59
C SER A 10 6.46 -9.24 -8.00
N ALA A 11 5.64 -8.43 -8.69
CA ALA A 11 5.97 -7.01 -8.83
C ALA A 11 5.91 -6.36 -7.43
N PRO A 12 7.03 -5.84 -6.88
CA PRO A 12 7.03 -5.31 -5.52
C PRO A 12 6.04 -4.16 -5.48
N GLY A 13 4.99 -4.32 -4.66
CA GLY A 13 4.06 -3.22 -4.39
C GLY A 13 4.86 -2.03 -3.85
N VAL A 14 4.42 -0.81 -4.13
CA VAL A 14 5.07 0.37 -3.58
C VAL A 14 4.79 0.41 -2.07
N ASN A 15 5.84 0.35 -1.24
CA ASN A 15 5.72 0.56 0.20
C ASN A 15 5.44 2.05 0.45
N VAL A 16 4.19 2.39 0.78
CA VAL A 16 3.79 3.79 1.00
C VAL A 16 4.16 4.32 2.39
N ALA A 17 4.63 3.46 3.30
CA ALA A 17 5.09 3.85 4.63
C ALA A 17 6.56 4.29 4.64
N LEU A 18 7.35 3.97 3.60
CA LEU A 18 8.78 4.27 3.54
C LEU A 18 9.05 5.78 3.75
N GLY A 19 9.88 6.09 4.76
CA GLY A 19 10.30 7.44 5.12
C GLY A 19 9.17 8.33 5.67
N LYS A 20 8.00 7.76 5.99
CA LYS A 20 6.88 8.53 6.56
C LYS A 20 7.11 8.84 8.03
N THR A 21 6.35 9.81 8.53
CA THR A 21 6.38 10.14 9.97
C THR A 21 5.69 9.03 10.75
N ALA A 22 6.39 8.48 11.73
CA ALA A 22 5.86 7.45 12.61
C ALA A 22 5.91 7.89 14.07
N PHE A 23 5.04 7.28 14.87
CA PHE A 23 4.82 7.58 16.27
C PHE A 23 4.67 6.29 17.06
N GLN A 24 4.87 6.36 18.36
CA GLN A 24 4.62 5.26 19.27
C GLN A 24 4.20 5.81 20.63
N THR A 25 3.58 4.96 21.45
CA THR A 25 3.05 5.34 22.77
C THR A 25 4.13 5.83 23.73
N SER A 26 5.34 5.30 23.58
CA SER A 26 6.48 5.58 24.44
C SER A 26 7.77 5.18 23.71
N GLU A 27 8.91 5.72 24.13
CA GLU A 27 10.22 5.32 23.61
C GLU A 27 11.07 4.80 24.76
N TYR A 28 11.82 3.72 24.54
CA TYR A 28 12.69 3.16 25.57
C TYR A 28 13.77 4.16 26.02
N LYS A 29 14.39 4.87 25.08
CA LYS A 29 15.32 5.98 25.34
C LYS A 29 15.24 7.04 24.23
N PRO A 30 15.60 8.30 24.49
CA PRO A 30 15.52 9.37 23.50
C PRO A 30 16.38 9.18 22.22
N THR A 31 17.37 8.29 22.26
CA THR A 31 18.32 8.07 21.16
C THR A 31 18.27 6.65 20.61
N GLU A 32 17.32 5.83 21.04
CA GLU A 32 17.30 4.39 20.77
C GLU A 32 15.86 3.88 20.72
N GLY A 33 15.49 3.16 19.66
CA GLY A 33 14.15 2.59 19.54
C GLY A 33 13.08 3.58 19.08
N ASN A 34 13.45 4.69 18.44
CA ASN A 34 12.51 5.71 17.92
C ASN A 34 11.54 5.13 16.90
N ALA A 35 10.30 5.66 16.85
CA ALA A 35 9.24 5.15 15.98
C ALA A 35 9.60 5.12 14.48
N SER A 36 10.40 6.08 14.02
CA SER A 36 10.79 6.21 12.61
C SER A 36 11.61 5.02 12.09
N LEU A 37 12.21 4.22 12.97
CA LEU A 37 13.04 3.07 12.58
C LEU A 37 12.22 1.98 11.88
N ALA A 38 10.92 1.85 12.19
CA ALA A 38 10.08 0.86 11.50
C ALA A 38 9.62 1.30 10.10
N VAL A 39 10.09 2.43 9.58
CA VAL A 39 9.78 2.93 8.24
C VAL A 39 11.03 3.45 7.53
N ASP A 40 12.21 3.04 7.98
CA ASP A 40 13.48 3.51 7.43
C ASP A 40 13.93 2.73 6.18
N GLY A 41 13.23 1.64 5.84
CA GLY A 41 13.50 0.82 4.67
C GLY A 41 14.49 -0.32 4.92
N ASN A 42 14.93 -0.52 6.16
CA ASN A 42 15.88 -1.56 6.54
C ASN A 42 15.19 -2.65 7.37
N THR A 43 15.15 -3.85 6.81
CA THR A 43 14.45 -5.00 7.40
C THR A 43 15.31 -5.82 8.38
N ASP A 44 16.42 -5.27 8.87
CA ASP A 44 17.31 -5.96 9.80
C ASP A 44 16.59 -6.24 11.12
N THR A 45 16.53 -7.52 11.50
CA THR A 45 15.77 -7.98 12.66
C THR A 45 16.58 -8.01 13.96
N ASN A 46 17.85 -7.58 13.92
CA ASN A 46 18.69 -7.43 15.10
C ASN A 46 18.58 -6.01 15.66
N TYR A 47 18.01 -5.90 16.86
CA TYR A 47 17.81 -4.62 17.54
C TYR A 47 19.10 -3.81 17.70
N HIS A 48 20.24 -4.47 17.92
CA HIS A 48 21.53 -3.81 18.12
C HIS A 48 22.11 -3.17 16.85
N HIS A 49 21.53 -3.45 15.68
CA HIS A 49 21.91 -2.81 14.42
C HIS A 49 21.22 -1.46 14.21
N GLY A 50 20.36 -1.03 15.15
CA GLY A 50 19.81 0.32 15.18
C GLY A 50 18.63 0.56 14.22
N SER A 51 17.99 -0.50 13.72
CA SER A 51 16.87 -0.43 12.77
C SER A 51 15.53 -0.86 13.37
N CYS A 52 15.44 -1.03 14.69
CA CYS A 52 14.22 -1.49 15.34
C CYS A 52 13.71 -0.48 16.37
N THR A 53 12.40 -0.25 16.35
CA THR A 53 11.66 0.54 17.34
C THR A 53 11.61 -0.18 18.69
N HIS A 54 11.37 0.55 19.79
CA HIS A 54 11.18 -0.06 21.10
C HIS A 54 10.42 0.88 22.05
N THR A 55 9.24 0.44 22.48
CA THR A 55 8.45 1.08 23.53
C THR A 55 9.04 0.82 24.92
N VAL A 56 8.63 1.56 25.96
CA VAL A 56 9.22 1.39 27.29
C VAL A 56 8.85 0.04 27.92
N ASP A 57 9.80 -0.56 28.65
CA ASP A 57 9.51 -1.69 29.53
C ASP A 57 9.06 -1.14 30.90
N SER A 58 7.78 -0.79 30.99
CA SER A 58 7.20 -0.19 32.20
C SER A 58 5.91 -0.89 32.62
N PRO A 59 5.74 -1.21 33.92
CA PRO A 59 4.49 -1.76 34.45
C PRO A 59 3.27 -0.85 34.27
N GLY A 60 3.49 0.45 34.04
CA GLY A 60 2.43 1.44 33.80
C GLY A 60 2.01 1.54 32.33
N GLU A 61 2.78 0.99 31.40
CA GLU A 61 2.40 1.00 29.99
C GLU A 61 1.30 -0.04 29.73
N THR A 62 0.22 0.40 29.08
CA THR A 62 -0.85 -0.49 28.65
C THR A 62 -1.12 -0.28 27.18
N ASN A 63 -1.30 -1.38 26.47
CA ASN A 63 -1.61 -1.39 25.06
C ASN A 63 -0.59 -0.63 24.19
N ALA A 64 0.70 -0.93 24.38
CA ALA A 64 1.80 -0.35 23.61
C ALA A 64 1.47 -0.35 22.11
N SER A 65 1.62 0.80 21.45
CA SER A 65 1.20 0.99 20.06
C SER A 65 2.23 1.78 19.28
N TRP A 66 2.35 1.45 18.00
CA TRP A 66 3.13 2.17 17.00
C TRP A 66 2.21 2.51 15.82
N TRP A 67 2.39 3.65 15.17
CA TRP A 67 1.65 3.98 13.95
C TRP A 67 2.38 4.93 13.02
N VAL A 68 2.05 4.85 11.74
CA VAL A 68 2.56 5.72 10.68
C VAL A 68 1.47 6.64 10.15
N ASP A 69 1.82 7.90 9.90
CA ASP A 69 1.03 8.85 9.11
C ASP A 69 1.46 8.77 7.64
N LEU A 70 0.60 8.22 6.79
CA LEU A 70 0.87 8.08 5.35
C LEU A 70 0.78 9.42 4.59
N GLY A 71 0.29 10.48 5.24
CA GLY A 71 0.08 11.83 4.67
C GLY A 71 -1.27 12.00 3.99
N GLN A 72 -1.90 10.91 3.52
CA GLN A 72 -3.25 10.88 2.97
C GLN A 72 -3.87 9.49 3.15
N SER A 73 -5.19 9.40 2.96
CA SER A 73 -5.89 8.12 3.08
C SER A 73 -5.66 7.23 1.87
N TYR A 74 -5.24 5.99 2.11
CA TYR A 74 -5.01 4.97 1.09
C TYR A 74 -5.95 3.78 1.29
N VAL A 75 -6.24 3.05 0.20
CA VAL A 75 -6.82 1.71 0.30
C VAL A 75 -5.66 0.71 0.45
N ILE A 76 -5.63 -0.01 1.55
CA ILE A 76 -4.54 -0.91 1.93
C ILE A 76 -4.86 -2.34 1.44
N ASP A 77 -3.87 -3.02 0.86
CA ASP A 77 -3.93 -4.45 0.49
C ASP A 77 -3.51 -5.28 1.69
N ARG A 78 -2.32 -4.94 2.19
CA ARG A 78 -1.64 -5.71 3.22
C ARG A 78 -0.61 -4.85 3.94
N VAL A 79 -0.29 -5.29 5.15
CA VAL A 79 0.76 -4.74 5.99
C VAL A 79 1.77 -5.85 6.25
N LEU A 80 3.03 -5.65 5.86
CA LEU A 80 4.12 -6.57 6.14
C LEU A 80 4.90 -6.05 7.35
N ILE A 81 4.98 -6.86 8.39
CA ILE A 81 5.62 -6.51 9.66
C ILE A 81 6.84 -7.38 9.85
N PHE A 82 8.01 -6.77 10.06
CA PHE A 82 9.24 -7.43 10.46
C PHE A 82 9.41 -7.30 11.98
N ASN A 83 9.51 -8.46 12.63
CA ASN A 83 9.70 -8.59 14.07
C ASN A 83 11.19 -8.61 14.43
N ARG A 84 11.49 -8.26 15.67
CA ARG A 84 12.81 -8.52 16.26
C ARG A 84 13.05 -10.02 16.36
N GLN A 85 14.28 -10.47 16.09
CA GLN A 85 14.65 -11.90 16.10
C GLN A 85 15.85 -12.22 16.99
N ASP A 86 16.70 -11.24 17.34
CA ASP A 86 17.88 -11.50 18.17
C ASP A 86 17.51 -11.93 19.61
N VAL A 87 16.49 -11.30 20.20
CA VAL A 87 16.03 -11.58 21.56
C VAL A 87 14.53 -11.30 21.69
N CYS A 88 13.83 -12.19 22.39
CA CYS A 88 12.41 -12.08 22.75
C CYS A 88 11.42 -11.88 21.57
N PRO A 89 11.51 -12.66 20.48
CA PRO A 89 10.58 -12.53 19.35
C PRO A 89 9.12 -12.76 19.77
N GLU A 90 8.87 -13.48 20.86
CA GLU A 90 7.54 -13.78 21.40
C GLU A 90 6.75 -12.55 21.87
N ARG A 91 7.42 -11.44 22.20
CA ARG A 91 6.78 -10.22 22.76
C ARG A 91 5.67 -9.65 21.88
N ILE A 92 5.82 -9.75 20.56
CA ILE A 92 4.84 -9.21 19.60
C ILE A 92 3.49 -9.95 19.68
N ASN A 93 3.46 -11.19 20.14
CA ASN A 93 2.24 -12.01 20.11
C ASN A 93 1.39 -11.86 21.38
N PRO A 94 0.06 -11.71 21.28
CA PRO A 94 -0.70 -11.34 20.07
C PRO A 94 -0.63 -9.83 19.79
N PHE A 95 -0.91 -9.41 18.56
CA PHE A 95 -1.04 -8.00 18.20
C PHE A 95 -2.26 -7.77 17.30
N ASN A 96 -2.72 -6.54 17.18
CA ASN A 96 -3.76 -6.16 16.23
C ASN A 96 -3.31 -4.97 15.37
N ILE A 97 -3.83 -4.89 14.16
CA ILE A 97 -3.57 -3.80 13.21
C ILE A 97 -4.81 -2.92 13.13
N HIS A 98 -4.63 -1.61 13.15
CA HIS A 98 -5.67 -0.61 13.06
C HIS A 98 -5.45 0.30 11.85
N ILE A 99 -6.49 0.52 11.02
CA ILE A 99 -6.39 1.32 9.79
C ILE A 99 -7.57 2.29 9.74
N GLY A 100 -7.29 3.58 9.62
CA GLY A 100 -8.33 4.62 9.51
C GLY A 100 -7.75 6.03 9.44
N ASP A 101 -8.60 7.04 9.56
CA ASP A 101 -8.21 8.45 9.39
C ASP A 101 -7.99 9.20 10.71
N SER A 102 -8.16 8.53 11.86
CA SER A 102 -7.86 9.09 13.17
C SER A 102 -6.39 8.87 13.54
N ASP A 103 -5.73 9.89 14.06
CA ASP A 103 -4.39 9.81 14.66
C ASP A 103 -4.41 9.07 16.01
N GLN A 104 -5.57 9.02 16.68
CA GLN A 104 -5.86 8.13 17.78
C GLN A 104 -6.08 6.71 17.26
N VAL A 105 -5.01 6.00 16.90
CA VAL A 105 -5.12 4.71 16.17
C VAL A 105 -5.98 3.65 16.84
N SER A 106 -6.15 3.69 18.16
CA SER A 106 -7.05 2.80 18.90
C SER A 106 -8.54 2.96 18.54
N THR A 107 -8.95 4.10 17.97
CA THR A 107 -10.32 4.36 17.52
C THR A 107 -10.57 3.91 16.08
N ASN A 108 -9.51 3.61 15.31
CA ASN A 108 -9.64 3.12 13.95
C ASN A 108 -10.11 1.65 13.93
N PRO A 109 -10.85 1.23 12.90
CA PRO A 109 -11.22 -0.19 12.72
C PRO A 109 -10.00 -1.11 12.71
N ARG A 110 -10.16 -2.33 13.24
CA ARG A 110 -9.14 -3.37 13.17
C ARG A 110 -9.12 -4.02 11.80
N CYS A 111 -7.92 -4.24 11.27
CA CYS A 111 -7.70 -5.17 10.17
C CYS A 111 -7.73 -6.60 10.71
N GLY A 112 -8.89 -7.26 10.58
CA GLY A 112 -9.12 -8.58 11.14
C GLY A 112 -9.18 -8.58 12.66
N GLY A 113 -8.72 -9.68 13.26
CA GLY A 113 -8.68 -9.86 14.71
C GLY A 113 -7.28 -9.68 15.30
N ASP A 114 -6.97 -10.51 16.29
CA ASP A 114 -5.62 -10.64 16.82
C ASP A 114 -4.79 -11.52 15.88
N HIS A 115 -3.58 -11.06 15.57
CA HIS A 115 -2.59 -11.71 14.72
C HIS A 115 -1.44 -12.25 15.56
N GLN A 116 -0.76 -13.26 15.01
CA GLN A 116 0.43 -13.86 15.61
C GLN A 116 1.46 -14.17 14.53
N ILE A 117 2.73 -13.91 14.82
CA ILE A 117 3.86 -14.29 13.97
C ILE A 117 4.42 -15.62 14.46
N ASN A 118 4.69 -16.55 13.55
CA ASN A 118 5.49 -17.72 13.87
C ASN A 118 6.91 -17.25 14.24
N LEU A 119 7.39 -17.57 15.44
CA LEU A 119 8.65 -17.04 15.96
C LEU A 119 9.89 -17.41 15.12
N ASN A 120 9.80 -18.46 14.29
CA ASN A 120 10.85 -18.85 13.34
C ASN A 120 10.83 -18.04 12.03
N GLN A 121 9.84 -17.16 11.83
CA GLN A 121 9.74 -16.28 10.68
C GLN A 121 10.06 -14.85 11.11
N PRO A 122 10.90 -14.13 10.34
CA PRO A 122 11.27 -12.76 10.66
C PRO A 122 10.11 -11.78 10.45
N SER A 123 9.11 -12.17 9.65
CA SER A 123 8.04 -11.26 9.22
C SER A 123 6.70 -11.97 9.02
N ILE A 124 5.61 -11.20 9.08
CA ILE A 124 4.26 -11.63 8.68
C ILE A 124 3.66 -10.63 7.69
N SER A 125 3.00 -11.15 6.66
CA SER A 125 2.17 -10.36 5.76
C SER A 125 0.70 -10.50 6.15
N VAL A 126 0.10 -9.44 6.71
CA VAL A 126 -1.32 -9.42 7.08
C VAL A 126 -2.12 -8.76 5.97
N SER A 127 -3.07 -9.49 5.39
CA SER A 127 -3.98 -8.95 4.38
C SER A 127 -5.10 -8.12 5.05
N CYS A 128 -5.30 -6.91 4.55
CA CYS A 128 -6.26 -5.91 5.02
C CYS A 128 -7.15 -5.38 3.88
N PRO A 129 -7.76 -6.27 3.07
CA PRO A 129 -8.29 -5.91 1.77
C PRO A 129 -9.40 -4.87 1.88
N GLY A 130 -9.28 -3.79 1.11
CA GLY A 130 -10.31 -2.75 1.01
C GLY A 130 -10.40 -1.81 2.21
N MET A 131 -9.54 -1.97 3.23
CA MET A 131 -9.49 -1.03 4.34
C MET A 131 -8.91 0.30 3.87
N LYS A 132 -9.57 1.39 4.23
CA LYS A 132 -9.14 2.75 3.89
C LYS A 132 -8.69 3.50 5.14
N GLY A 133 -7.53 4.15 5.07
CA GLY A 133 -7.06 5.01 6.15
C GLY A 133 -5.77 5.76 5.82
N ARG A 134 -5.58 6.90 6.49
CA ARG A 134 -4.33 7.67 6.51
C ARG A 134 -3.33 7.13 7.52
N TYR A 135 -3.81 6.56 8.61
CA TYR A 135 -2.99 6.00 9.69
C TYR A 135 -3.08 4.48 9.69
N VAL A 136 -1.91 3.83 9.76
CA VAL A 136 -1.78 2.39 9.96
C VAL A 136 -1.03 2.16 11.27
N GLY A 137 -1.66 1.48 12.22
CA GLY A 137 -1.13 1.24 13.55
C GLY A 137 -1.03 -0.22 13.90
N VAL A 138 0.01 -0.58 14.66
CA VAL A 138 0.21 -1.90 15.28
C VAL A 138 0.08 -1.73 16.78
N ARG A 139 -0.74 -2.55 17.42
CA ARG A 139 -1.07 -2.46 18.85
C ARG A 139 -0.89 -3.80 19.55
N LEU A 140 -0.22 -3.77 20.71
CA LEU A 140 -0.07 -4.92 21.61
C LEU A 140 -1.09 -4.86 22.73
N PRO A 141 -2.25 -5.54 22.66
CA PRO A 141 -3.24 -5.47 23.73
C PRO A 141 -2.70 -6.01 25.07
N GLY A 142 -3.09 -5.36 26.16
CA GLY A 142 -2.76 -5.78 27.53
C GLY A 142 -1.74 -4.88 28.25
N PRO A 143 -1.56 -5.08 29.56
CA PRO A 143 -0.62 -4.31 30.37
C PRO A 143 0.81 -4.85 30.29
N SER A 144 1.79 -3.99 30.54
CA SER A 144 3.21 -4.35 30.73
C SER A 144 3.80 -5.14 29.55
N ARG A 145 3.48 -4.73 28.33
CA ARG A 145 4.00 -5.33 27.09
C ARG A 145 4.88 -4.35 26.35
N VAL A 146 5.94 -4.88 25.75
CA VAL A 146 6.91 -4.13 24.96
C VAL A 146 6.70 -4.43 23.49
N LEU A 147 6.38 -3.41 22.72
CA LEU A 147 6.34 -3.42 21.26
C LEU A 147 7.71 -3.04 20.68
N THR A 148 8.23 -3.92 19.83
CA THR A 148 9.44 -3.73 19.03
C THR A 148 9.15 -4.18 17.61
N LEU A 149 9.31 -3.26 16.66
CA LEU A 149 9.09 -3.48 15.23
C LEU A 149 10.36 -3.06 14.49
N CYS A 150 10.88 -3.91 13.62
CA CYS A 150 12.08 -3.62 12.84
C CYS A 150 11.77 -3.02 11.47
N GLU A 151 10.62 -3.34 10.89
CA GLU A 151 10.13 -2.65 9.70
C GLU A 151 8.62 -2.89 9.58
N VAL A 152 7.87 -1.88 9.14
CA VAL A 152 6.46 -1.98 8.80
C VAL A 152 6.26 -1.41 7.41
N GLN A 153 5.95 -2.29 6.46
CA GLN A 153 5.69 -1.93 5.08
C GLN A 153 4.20 -1.97 4.80
N VAL A 154 3.69 -0.91 4.20
CA VAL A 154 2.27 -0.77 3.88
C VAL A 154 2.12 -0.80 2.37
N PHE A 155 1.36 -1.77 1.88
CA PHE A 155 1.13 -1.96 0.45
C PHE A 155 -0.31 -1.66 0.09
N LEU A 156 -0.49 -0.98 -1.04
CA LEU A 156 -1.80 -0.55 -1.51
C LEU A 156 -2.61 -1.69 -2.12
N GLY A 157 -3.91 -1.65 -1.84
CA GLY A 157 -4.95 -2.48 -2.45
C GLY A 157 -4.86 -2.43 -3.96
N ARG A 158 -4.54 -3.55 -4.60
CA ARG A 158 -4.97 -3.80 -5.97
C ARG A 158 -6.37 -4.40 -5.90
N CYS A 159 -7.35 -3.86 -6.62
CA CYS A 159 -8.68 -4.47 -6.62
C CYS A 159 -8.63 -5.87 -7.25
N ALA A 160 -8.98 -6.90 -6.48
CA ALA A 160 -9.36 -8.21 -6.98
C ALA A 160 -10.90 -8.24 -7.17
N PRO A 161 -11.43 -8.73 -8.30
CA PRO A 161 -12.86 -8.87 -8.49
C PRO A 161 -13.41 -10.02 -7.61
N MET A 162 -14.42 -9.72 -6.80
CA MET A 162 -15.30 -10.75 -6.23
C MET A 162 -16.21 -11.26 -7.36
N LEU A 163 -16.06 -12.51 -7.79
CA LEU A 163 -16.98 -13.17 -8.71
C LEU A 163 -18.12 -13.83 -7.92
N LEU A 164 -19.36 -13.41 -8.15
CA LEU A 164 -20.52 -14.30 -8.07
C LEU A 164 -21.49 -13.97 -9.21
N ASP A 165 -21.26 -14.58 -10.37
CA ASP A 165 -22.36 -14.97 -11.26
C ASP A 165 -21.94 -16.23 -12.05
N ASN A 166 -22.66 -17.33 -11.83
CA ASN A 166 -22.38 -18.66 -12.38
C ASN A 166 -23.16 -18.95 -13.68
N SER A 167 -23.45 -17.93 -14.48
CA SER A 167 -24.42 -18.06 -15.59
C SER A 167 -23.86 -18.03 -17.02
N ALA A 168 -22.55 -17.97 -17.26
CA ALA A 168 -22.00 -17.95 -18.63
C ALA A 168 -21.02 -19.11 -18.93
N PRO A 169 -21.35 -20.03 -19.86
CA PRO A 169 -20.46 -21.11 -20.25
C PRO A 169 -19.46 -20.63 -21.32
N ASN A 170 -18.17 -20.78 -21.03
CA ASN A 170 -17.03 -20.65 -21.94
C ASN A 170 -16.75 -19.26 -22.57
N LEU A 171 -15.75 -18.58 -21.99
CA LEU A 171 -14.52 -18.30 -22.73
C LEU A 171 -13.38 -18.00 -21.75
N TYR A 172 -12.58 -19.03 -21.48
CA TYR A 172 -11.21 -18.84 -21.04
C TYR A 172 -10.45 -18.09 -22.14
N LYS A 173 -10.36 -16.77 -21.99
CA LYS A 173 -9.29 -15.96 -22.58
C LYS A 173 -8.77 -15.02 -21.50
N ILE A 174 -7.67 -15.49 -20.92
CA ILE A 174 -6.78 -14.84 -19.95
C ILE A 174 -6.76 -13.32 -20.14
N SER A 175 -7.06 -12.57 -19.08
CA SER A 175 -6.64 -11.18 -18.95
C SER A 175 -6.46 -10.86 -17.47
N SER A 176 -5.21 -10.59 -17.10
CA SER A 176 -4.79 -9.95 -15.87
C SER A 176 -5.64 -8.72 -15.54
N GLU A 177 -5.92 -8.56 -14.23
CA GLU A 177 -6.10 -7.29 -13.54
C GLU A 177 -7.08 -6.27 -14.17
N LEU A 178 -8.39 -6.46 -14.01
CA LEU A 178 -9.32 -5.32 -14.09
C LEU A 178 -9.17 -4.48 -12.81
N VAL A 179 -8.23 -3.54 -12.82
CA VAL A 179 -8.12 -2.51 -11.79
C VAL A 179 -9.23 -1.48 -12.03
N CYS A 180 -10.03 -1.17 -11.01
CA CYS A 180 -11.09 -0.16 -11.09
C CYS A 180 -10.66 1.15 -10.39
N ARG A 181 -11.25 2.28 -10.80
CA ARG A 181 -11.05 3.59 -10.16
C ARG A 181 -11.99 3.75 -8.96
N MET A 182 -11.44 4.24 -7.86
CA MET A 182 -12.20 4.74 -6.69
C MET A 182 -12.33 6.26 -6.80
N GLY A 183 -13.49 6.81 -6.45
CA GLY A 183 -13.72 8.27 -6.48
C GLY A 183 -13.41 8.89 -7.84
N ASP A 184 -12.56 9.91 -7.86
CA ASP A 184 -12.11 10.64 -9.05
C ASP A 184 -10.99 9.93 -9.84
N GLY A 185 -10.50 8.79 -9.37
CA GLY A 185 -9.38 8.08 -9.98
C GLY A 185 -7.99 8.62 -9.64
N ALA A 186 -7.87 9.55 -8.68
CA ALA A 186 -6.66 9.96 -7.95
C ALA A 186 -5.57 8.87 -7.86
N SER A 187 -5.99 7.79 -7.22
CA SER A 187 -5.17 6.65 -6.85
C SER A 187 -5.20 5.52 -7.88
N TYR A 188 -5.85 5.70 -9.02
CA TYR A 188 -5.95 4.64 -10.03
C TYR A 188 -4.58 4.32 -10.64
N ARG A 189 -4.11 3.09 -10.47
CA ARG A 189 -2.83 2.59 -11.00
C ARG A 189 -3.01 1.31 -11.81
N GLY A 190 -4.12 1.22 -12.54
CA GLY A 190 -4.38 0.11 -13.46
C GLY A 190 -3.64 0.24 -14.78
N THR A 191 -3.82 -0.77 -15.64
CA THR A 191 -3.12 -0.92 -16.92
C THR A 191 -3.99 -0.62 -18.15
N VAL A 192 -5.22 -0.11 -17.95
CA VAL A 192 -6.07 0.37 -19.05
C VAL A 192 -5.29 1.39 -19.86
N SER A 193 -5.13 1.13 -21.16
CA SER A 193 -4.33 1.92 -22.11
C SER A 193 -5.12 2.29 -23.37
N MET A 194 -6.46 2.31 -23.24
CA MET A 194 -7.39 2.71 -24.28
C MET A 194 -8.44 3.66 -23.72
N THR A 195 -8.91 4.54 -24.60
CA THR A 195 -9.95 5.55 -24.33
C THR A 195 -11.36 4.95 -24.45
N GLU A 196 -12.39 5.68 -24.03
CA GLU A 196 -13.80 5.23 -24.15
C GLU A 196 -14.18 4.87 -25.59
N THR A 197 -13.68 5.60 -26.59
CA THR A 197 -13.93 5.29 -28.01
C THR A 197 -12.95 4.27 -28.60
N GLY A 198 -12.09 3.65 -27.79
CA GLY A 198 -11.17 2.60 -28.22
C GLY A 198 -9.87 3.09 -28.87
N LYS A 199 -9.55 4.39 -28.78
CA LYS A 199 -8.24 4.90 -29.23
C LYS A 199 -7.15 4.48 -28.25
N THR A 200 -6.01 4.03 -28.80
CA THR A 200 -4.82 3.69 -28.01
C THR A 200 -4.23 4.93 -27.36
N CYS A 201 -3.86 4.80 -26.09
CA CYS A 201 -3.15 5.85 -25.36
C CYS A 201 -1.70 5.98 -25.84
N GLN A 202 -1.23 7.23 -25.97
CA GLN A 202 0.17 7.60 -26.10
C GLN A 202 0.89 7.38 -24.77
N ARG A 203 2.14 6.93 -24.82
CA ARG A 203 2.97 6.80 -23.61
C ARG A 203 3.23 8.18 -22.99
N TRP A 204 3.19 8.27 -21.67
CA TRP A 204 3.46 9.52 -20.93
C TRP A 204 4.90 10.01 -21.05
N ASP A 205 5.83 9.17 -21.48
CA ASP A 205 7.22 9.56 -21.78
C ASP A 205 7.43 9.93 -23.26
N SER A 206 6.41 9.78 -24.12
CA SER A 206 6.46 10.15 -25.53
C SER A 206 6.02 11.59 -25.74
N GLN A 207 6.69 12.30 -26.64
CA GLN A 207 6.31 13.64 -27.10
C GLN A 207 5.63 13.65 -28.47
N THR A 208 5.27 12.47 -29.00
CA THR A 208 4.64 12.29 -30.31
C THR A 208 3.48 11.27 -30.19
N PRO A 209 2.34 11.46 -30.88
CA PRO A 209 1.98 12.60 -31.74
C PRO A 209 1.71 13.92 -31.00
N HIS A 210 1.46 13.88 -29.69
CA HIS A 210 1.13 15.07 -28.91
C HIS A 210 2.23 15.40 -27.91
N ASP A 211 2.99 16.47 -28.17
CA ASP A 211 3.96 17.01 -27.20
C ASP A 211 3.23 17.58 -25.97
N HIS A 212 3.78 17.38 -24.78
CA HIS A 212 3.18 17.78 -23.51
C HIS A 212 4.19 17.93 -22.36
N TYR A 213 3.81 18.71 -21.34
CA TYR A 213 4.70 18.99 -20.19
C TYR A 213 4.65 17.94 -19.06
N TYR A 214 3.73 16.97 -19.13
CA TYR A 214 3.60 15.93 -18.11
C TYR A 214 4.80 14.99 -18.12
N SER A 215 5.40 14.77 -16.96
CA SER A 215 6.51 13.83 -16.76
C SER A 215 6.54 13.34 -15.32
N THR A 216 7.11 12.16 -15.09
CA THR A 216 7.32 11.60 -13.73
C THR A 216 8.18 12.50 -12.83
N ALA A 217 9.06 13.32 -13.42
CA ALA A 217 9.87 14.28 -12.67
C ALA A 217 9.04 15.48 -12.15
N LYS A 218 8.04 15.93 -12.91
CA LYS A 218 7.17 17.06 -12.51
C LYS A 218 5.94 16.60 -11.71
N PHE A 219 5.44 15.41 -11.99
CA PHE A 219 4.23 14.84 -11.39
C PHE A 219 4.51 13.43 -10.84
N PRO A 220 5.38 13.31 -9.82
CA PRO A 220 5.84 12.01 -9.32
C PRO A 220 4.71 11.17 -8.72
N LEU A 221 3.64 11.80 -8.23
CA LEU A 221 2.52 11.12 -7.61
C LEU A 221 1.42 10.73 -8.59
N SER A 222 1.44 11.18 -9.85
CA SER A 222 0.39 10.87 -10.84
C SER A 222 0.54 9.51 -11.51
N GLY A 223 1.64 8.78 -11.24
CA GLY A 223 1.87 7.44 -11.75
C GLY A 223 1.99 7.39 -13.28
N LEU A 224 2.60 8.39 -13.90
CA LEU A 224 2.72 8.57 -15.36
C LEU A 224 3.66 7.53 -16.01
N GLU A 225 3.25 6.27 -15.94
CA GLU A 225 3.97 5.10 -16.40
C GLU A 225 3.35 4.58 -17.70
N GLU A 226 4.21 4.16 -18.63
CA GLU A 226 3.80 3.55 -19.90
C GLU A 226 2.74 4.41 -20.62
N ASN A 227 1.74 3.78 -21.24
CA ASN A 227 0.61 4.43 -21.87
C ASN A 227 -0.70 4.19 -21.11
N TYR A 228 -0.64 4.10 -19.79
CA TYR A 228 -1.81 3.79 -18.99
C TYR A 228 -2.63 5.04 -18.67
N CYS A 229 -3.95 4.91 -18.58
CA CYS A 229 -4.84 6.01 -18.23
C CYS A 229 -4.58 6.52 -16.81
N ARG A 230 -4.46 7.83 -16.62
CA ARG A 230 -4.15 8.46 -15.32
C ARG A 230 -5.00 9.67 -15.04
N LYS A 231 -5.06 10.01 -13.76
CA LYS A 231 -5.68 11.23 -13.25
C LYS A 231 -4.57 12.19 -12.86
N THR A 232 -4.48 13.32 -13.56
CA THR A 232 -3.56 14.42 -13.23
C THR A 232 -4.29 15.47 -12.38
N GLU A 233 -3.54 16.37 -11.73
CA GLU A 233 -4.09 17.42 -10.85
C GLU A 233 -5.06 18.34 -11.60
N ASP A 234 -4.74 18.66 -12.85
CA ASP A 234 -5.50 19.62 -13.67
C ASP A 234 -6.79 19.06 -14.28
N TRP A 235 -7.08 17.76 -14.09
CA TRP A 235 -8.21 17.07 -14.72
C TRP A 235 -9.24 16.61 -13.70
N THR A 236 -10.44 16.24 -14.13
CA THR A 236 -11.50 15.72 -13.23
C THR A 236 -11.67 14.20 -13.33
N GLU A 237 -11.20 13.59 -14.41
CA GLU A 237 -11.40 12.16 -14.70
C GLU A 237 -10.09 11.48 -15.12
N VAL A 238 -10.11 10.15 -15.21
CA VAL A 238 -8.97 9.37 -15.70
C VAL A 238 -8.93 9.46 -17.22
N TRP A 239 -7.78 9.85 -17.76
CA TRP A 239 -7.61 10.17 -19.18
C TRP A 239 -6.22 9.77 -19.68
N CYS A 240 -6.01 9.88 -20.99
CA CYS A 240 -4.68 9.79 -21.60
C CYS A 240 -4.59 10.66 -22.87
N PHE A 241 -3.37 11.01 -23.27
CA PHE A 241 -3.12 11.44 -24.66
C PHE A 241 -3.36 10.25 -25.59
N THR A 242 -3.84 10.47 -26.81
CA THR A 242 -4.09 9.36 -27.75
C THR A 242 -3.00 9.26 -28.81
N THR A 243 -2.84 8.10 -29.43
CA THR A 243 -1.94 7.95 -30.59
C THR A 243 -2.56 8.47 -31.90
N ASP A 244 -3.80 8.95 -31.88
CA ASP A 244 -4.47 9.55 -33.03
C ASP A 244 -4.07 11.04 -33.16
N PRO A 245 -3.44 11.47 -34.26
CA PRO A 245 -3.07 12.87 -34.47
C PRO A 245 -4.25 13.84 -34.45
N SER A 246 -5.46 13.38 -34.74
CA SER A 246 -6.68 14.20 -34.76
C SER A 246 -7.31 14.38 -33.37
N THR A 247 -7.00 13.49 -32.43
CA THR A 247 -7.59 13.45 -31.08
C THR A 247 -6.50 13.58 -30.04
N ARG A 248 -6.26 14.79 -29.53
CA ARG A 248 -5.13 15.06 -28.62
C ARG A 248 -5.17 14.22 -27.35
N TYR A 249 -6.32 14.19 -26.70
CA TYR A 249 -6.56 13.46 -25.45
C TYR A 249 -8.01 13.02 -25.42
N GLU A 250 -8.29 12.02 -24.59
CA GLU A 250 -9.65 11.56 -24.35
C GLU A 250 -9.73 10.88 -22.97
N ILE A 251 -10.94 10.85 -22.42
CA ILE A 251 -11.22 10.11 -21.19
C ILE A 251 -11.14 8.60 -21.46
N CYS A 252 -10.79 7.86 -20.41
CA CYS A 252 -10.72 6.42 -20.46
C CYS A 252 -11.90 5.79 -19.73
N ASP A 253 -12.43 4.70 -20.32
CA ASP A 253 -13.45 3.87 -19.69
C ASP A 253 -12.82 2.99 -18.61
N VAL A 254 -12.44 3.64 -17.50
CA VAL A 254 -11.92 2.93 -16.33
C VAL A 254 -13.10 2.57 -15.44
N PRO A 255 -13.33 1.27 -15.16
CA PRO A 255 -14.44 0.81 -14.34
C PRO A 255 -14.43 1.49 -12.97
N VAL A 256 -15.58 1.91 -12.45
CA VAL A 256 -15.68 2.46 -11.09
C VAL A 256 -15.93 1.33 -10.10
N CYS A 257 -15.12 1.23 -9.05
CA CYS A 257 -15.31 0.21 -8.03
C CYS A 257 -16.63 0.40 -7.28
N GLY A 258 -17.37 -0.70 -7.05
CA GLY A 258 -18.59 -0.69 -6.23
C GLY A 258 -19.85 -0.12 -6.91
N LYS A 259 -19.78 0.24 -8.20
CA LYS A 259 -20.99 0.47 -9.01
C LYS A 259 -21.40 -0.86 -9.65
N VAL A 260 -22.62 -1.31 -9.36
CA VAL A 260 -23.29 -2.48 -9.94
C VAL A 260 -24.11 -2.04 -11.15
#